data_AF-A0A2V5MBF6-F1
#
_entry.id   AF-A0A2V5MBF6-F1
#
_cell.length_a   1.000
_cell.length_b   1.000
_cell.length_c   1.000
_cell.angle_alpha   90.00
_cell.angle_beta   90.00
_cell.angle_gamma   90.00
#
_symmetry.space_group_name_H-M   'P 1'
#
loop_
_entity.id
_entity.type
_entity.pdbx_description
1 polymer ?
#
loop_
_entity_poly.entity_id
_entity_poly.type
_entity_poly.pdbx_seq_one_letter_code
_entity_poly.pdbx_strand_id
1 'polypeptide(L)'
;MRRPLAFTARLRDSRDVNVTVTDLTDQLLASYARVGGINHLDGVNLPSKSAITAITEDLLRLLFPGFFSERSIQLSELKVETATLMDSVMSRLEDEMNKSLQYCPPRDLTKKELPPAARALTREFLRSLPQVRELLQTD
;
A
#
# COMPACT_ATOMS: atom_id res chain seq x y z
N MET A 1 9.31 22.90 -37.84
CA MET A 1 7.91 23.13 -38.27
C MET A 1 6.99 22.23 -37.43
N ARG A 2 6.18 22.82 -36.55
CA ARG A 2 5.29 22.11 -35.62
C ARG A 2 4.08 21.53 -36.38
N ARG A 3 3.86 20.22 -36.30
CA ARG A 3 2.65 19.55 -36.80
C ARG A 3 1.46 19.89 -35.87
N PRO A 4 0.30 20.34 -36.36
CA PRO A 4 -0.86 20.56 -35.52
C PRO A 4 -1.53 19.22 -35.18
N LEU A 5 -1.91 19.03 -33.91
CA LEU A 5 -2.81 17.96 -33.50
C LEU A 5 -4.22 18.30 -34.02
N ALA A 6 -4.70 17.53 -34.99
CA ALA A 6 -6.04 17.67 -35.54
C ALA A 6 -7.08 17.08 -34.56
N PHE A 7 -7.48 17.86 -33.56
CA PHE A 7 -8.75 17.64 -32.86
C PHE A 7 -9.86 18.36 -33.65
N THR A 8 -10.21 17.81 -34.81
CA THR A 8 -11.34 18.28 -35.62
C THR A 8 -12.36 17.16 -35.78
N ALA A 9 -12.98 16.77 -34.68
CA ALA A 9 -14.30 16.19 -34.70
C ALA A 9 -15.23 17.22 -34.04
N ARG A 10 -16.12 17.80 -34.85
CA ARG A 10 -17.20 18.67 -34.39
C ARG A 10 -17.95 17.93 -33.29
N LEU A 11 -17.84 18.41 -32.04
CA LEU A 11 -18.70 17.98 -30.95
C LEU A 11 -20.11 18.41 -31.33
N ARG A 12 -20.91 17.47 -31.85
CA ARG A 12 -22.36 17.67 -31.94
C ARG A 12 -22.84 17.84 -30.51
N ASP A 13 -23.58 18.92 -30.31
CA ASP A 13 -24.35 19.24 -29.12
C ASP A 13 -24.89 17.96 -28.46
N SER A 14 -24.29 17.59 -27.34
CA SER A 14 -24.70 16.43 -26.56
C SER A 14 -26.10 16.76 -26.04
N ARG A 15 -27.13 16.15 -26.63
CA ARG A 15 -28.44 16.03 -25.97
C ARG A 15 -28.18 15.64 -24.53
N ASP A 16 -28.79 16.33 -23.56
CA ASP A 16 -28.72 15.98 -22.14
C ASP A 16 -29.11 14.52 -21.97
N VAL A 17 -28.13 13.63 -22.00
CA VAL A 17 -28.30 12.26 -21.56
C VAL A 17 -28.34 12.38 -20.06
N ASN A 18 -29.52 12.23 -19.47
CA ASN A 18 -29.66 12.11 -18.03
C ASN A 18 -29.07 10.77 -17.62
N VAL A 19 -27.73 10.71 -17.57
CA VAL A 19 -26.98 9.50 -17.22
C VAL A 19 -27.10 9.31 -15.72
N THR A 20 -27.67 8.19 -15.30
CA THR A 20 -27.78 7.86 -13.89
C THR A 20 -26.47 7.24 -13.36
N VAL A 21 -26.28 7.24 -12.04
CA VAL A 21 -25.14 6.53 -11.41
C VAL A 21 -25.14 5.04 -11.79
N THR A 22 -26.32 4.45 -11.93
CA THR A 22 -26.49 3.05 -12.38
C THR A 22 -25.95 2.87 -13.79
N ASP A 23 -26.33 3.75 -14.73
CA ASP A 23 -25.85 3.67 -16.12
C ASP A 23 -24.32 3.82 -16.22
N LEU A 24 -23.73 4.71 -15.41
CA LEU A 24 -22.26 4.86 -15.34
C LEU A 24 -21.59 3.60 -14.77
N THR A 25 -22.20 3.01 -13.74
CA THR A 25 -21.70 1.80 -13.08
C THR A 25 -21.73 0.63 -14.06
N ASP A 26 -22.84 0.42 -14.76
CA ASP A 26 -22.99 -0.67 -15.74
C ASP A 26 -22.00 -0.52 -16.91
N GLN A 27 -21.82 0.70 -17.41
CA GLN A 27 -20.82 1.00 -18.43
C GLN A 27 -19.39 0.68 -17.95
N LEU A 28 -19.08 1.03 -16.70
CA LEU A 28 -17.79 0.77 -16.10
C LEU A 28 -17.55 -0.74 -15.89
N LEU A 29 -18.54 -1.47 -15.37
CA LEU A 29 -18.48 -2.93 -15.21
C LEU A 29 -18.34 -3.64 -16.57
N ALA A 30 -19.08 -3.19 -17.58
CA ALA A 30 -18.92 -3.71 -18.95
C ALA A 30 -17.50 -3.44 -19.50
N SER A 31 -16.89 -2.31 -19.14
CA SER A 31 -15.50 -2.02 -19.49
C SER A 31 -14.51 -2.98 -18.81
N TYR A 32 -14.76 -3.37 -17.56
CA TYR A 32 -13.92 -4.33 -16.84
C TYR A 32 -13.91 -5.69 -17.53
N ALA A 33 -15.09 -6.17 -17.95
CA ALA A 33 -15.22 -7.41 -18.70
C ALA A 33 -14.55 -7.37 -20.08
N ARG A 34 -14.61 -6.21 -20.76
CA ARG A 34 -14.07 -6.04 -22.12
C ARG A 34 -12.56 -5.86 -22.17
N VAL A 35 -11.99 -5.06 -21.28
CA VAL A 35 -10.55 -4.73 -21.31
C VAL A 35 -9.72 -5.86 -20.71
N GLY A 36 -10.20 -6.49 -19.63
CA GLY A 36 -9.50 -7.59 -18.96
C GLY A 36 -8.04 -7.26 -18.58
N GLY A 37 -7.32 -8.20 -17.96
CA GLY A 37 -5.86 -8.10 -17.78
C GLY A 37 -5.31 -7.10 -16.74
N ILE A 38 -6.02 -6.01 -16.45
CA ILE A 38 -5.70 -5.08 -15.35
C ILE A 38 -6.61 -5.27 -14.12
N ASN A 39 -7.64 -6.12 -14.27
CA ASN A 39 -8.56 -6.47 -13.19
C ASN A 39 -8.03 -7.71 -12.49
N HIS A 40 -7.35 -7.51 -11.36
CA HIS A 40 -6.83 -8.60 -10.53
C HIS A 40 -7.84 -8.98 -9.43
N LEU A 41 -9.07 -9.33 -9.84
CA LEU A 41 -10.16 -9.61 -8.90
C LEU A 41 -10.13 -11.06 -8.36
N ASP A 42 -9.54 -12.00 -9.13
CA ASP A 42 -9.56 -13.44 -8.82
C ASP A 42 -8.15 -14.06 -8.60
N GLY A 43 -7.11 -13.23 -8.49
CA GLY A 43 -5.72 -13.69 -8.37
C GLY A 43 -5.16 -13.73 -6.94
N VAL A 44 -3.88 -14.10 -6.81
CA VAL A 44 -3.13 -14.04 -5.54
C VAL A 44 -3.26 -12.64 -4.95
N ASN A 45 -3.62 -12.53 -3.67
CA ASN A 45 -3.77 -11.25 -2.98
C ASN A 45 -2.43 -10.49 -3.03
N LEU A 46 -2.35 -9.48 -3.91
CA LEU A 46 -1.12 -8.71 -4.11
C LEU A 46 -0.89 -7.78 -2.92
N PRO A 47 0.37 -7.38 -2.65
CA PRO A 47 0.65 -6.36 -1.68
C PRO A 47 -0.14 -5.08 -1.96
N SER A 48 -0.81 -4.56 -0.94
CA SER A 48 -1.65 -3.39 -1.06
C SER A 48 -0.81 -2.12 -0.99
N LYS A 49 -0.84 -1.31 -2.05
CA LYS A 49 -0.15 -0.02 -2.07
C LYS A 49 -0.59 0.89 -0.92
N SER A 50 -1.88 0.94 -0.61
CA SER A 50 -2.39 1.76 0.49
C SER A 50 -1.94 1.24 1.85
N ALA A 51 -1.86 -0.08 2.03
CA ALA A 51 -1.33 -0.67 3.26
C ALA A 51 0.16 -0.33 3.43
N ILE A 52 0.97 -0.46 2.37
CA ILE A 52 2.39 -0.10 2.40
C ILE A 52 2.60 1.38 2.72
N THR A 53 1.81 2.27 2.13
CA THR A 53 1.86 3.71 2.47
C THR A 53 1.60 3.94 3.96
N ALA A 54 0.51 3.38 4.49
CA ALA A 54 0.16 3.53 5.90
C ALA A 54 1.22 2.93 6.85
N ILE A 55 1.79 1.77 6.50
CA ILE A 55 2.90 1.16 7.25
C ILE A 55 4.12 2.07 7.24
N THR A 56 4.44 2.68 6.10
CA THR A 56 5.60 3.57 5.97
C THR A 56 5.44 4.83 6.82
N GLU A 57 4.24 5.41 6.85
CA GLU A 57 3.93 6.55 7.74
C GLU A 57 4.10 6.16 9.22
N ASP A 58 3.64 4.98 9.61
CA ASP A 58 3.78 4.49 10.99
C ASP A 58 5.23 4.13 11.35
N LEU A 59 6.03 3.63 10.40
CA LEU A 59 7.47 3.45 10.58
C LEU A 59 8.17 4.79 10.84
N LEU A 60 7.80 5.85 10.11
CA LEU A 60 8.32 7.20 10.37
C LEU A 60 7.93 7.70 11.76
N ARG A 61 6.71 7.43 12.22
CA ARG A 61 6.29 7.74 13.60
C ARG A 61 7.11 7.00 14.66
N LEU A 62 7.51 5.75 14.40
CA LEU A 62 8.40 4.99 15.29
C LEU A 62 9.85 5.52 15.30
N LEU A 63 10.35 5.94 14.14
CA LEU A 63 11.70 6.50 14.00
C LEU A 63 11.80 7.91 14.60
N PHE A 64 10.76 8.73 14.43
CA PHE A 64 10.72 10.13 14.83
C PHE A 64 9.50 10.44 15.71
N PRO A 65 9.48 9.95 16.96
CA PRO A 65 8.35 10.17 17.86
C PRO A 65 8.14 11.68 18.09
N GLY A 66 6.90 12.13 17.89
CA GLY A 66 6.51 13.53 18.05
C GLY A 66 6.61 14.42 16.79
N PHE A 67 7.20 13.94 15.69
CA PHE A 67 7.26 14.69 14.42
C PHE A 67 6.08 14.39 13.50
N PHE A 68 5.78 13.10 13.31
CA PHE A 68 4.73 12.62 12.39
C PHE A 68 3.41 12.27 13.09
N SER A 69 3.29 12.66 14.36
CA SER A 69 2.09 12.47 15.18
C SER A 69 1.33 13.79 15.27
N GLU A 70 0.01 13.75 15.04
CA GLU A 70 -0.85 14.93 15.19
C GLU A 70 -1.00 15.39 16.65
N ARG A 71 -0.63 14.53 17.61
CA ARG A 71 -0.75 14.79 19.05
C ARG A 71 0.63 14.86 19.70
N SER A 72 0.79 15.78 20.65
CA SER A 72 1.97 15.82 21.52
C SER A 72 2.01 14.55 22.38
N ILE A 73 3.04 13.73 22.21
CA ILE A 73 3.22 12.53 23.03
C ILE A 73 3.86 12.96 24.35
N GLN A 74 3.18 12.69 25.47
CA GLN A 74 3.80 12.85 26.78
C GLN A 74 4.83 11.74 26.99
N LEU A 75 5.96 12.07 27.63
CA LEU A 75 7.03 11.09 27.86
C LEU A 75 6.57 9.88 28.70
N SER A 76 5.60 10.09 29.59
CA SER A 76 4.96 9.04 30.41
C SER A 76 4.19 8.01 29.57
N GLU A 77 3.64 8.41 28.43
CA GLU A 77 2.81 7.57 27.55
C GLU A 77 3.64 6.95 26.42
N LEU A 78 4.80 7.53 26.10
CA LEU A 78 5.64 7.17 24.96
C LEU A 78 5.89 5.65 24.84
N LYS A 79 6.16 4.96 25.96
CA LYS A 79 6.41 3.52 25.96
C LYS A 79 5.20 2.71 25.49
N VAL A 80 4.01 3.06 25.98
CA VAL A 80 2.76 2.35 25.66
C VAL A 80 2.34 2.63 24.23
N GLU A 81 2.43 3.90 23.80
CA GLU A 81 2.14 4.31 22.43
C GLU A 81 3.10 3.64 21.43
N THR A 82 4.40 3.65 21.72
CA THR A 82 5.40 2.99 20.86
C THR A 82 5.17 1.49 20.77
N ALA A 83 4.83 0.82 21.88
CA ALA A 83 4.55 -0.61 21.88
C ALA A 83 3.31 -0.95 21.05
N THR A 84 2.24 -0.16 21.20
CA THR A 84 0.99 -0.31 20.43
C THR A 84 1.23 -0.11 18.93
N LEU A 85 1.98 0.93 18.58
CA LEU A 85 2.33 1.22 17.20
C LEU A 85 3.22 0.13 16.59
N MET A 86 4.22 -0.34 17.34
CA MET A 86 5.12 -1.43 16.94
C MET A 86 4.34 -2.72 16.66
N ASP A 87 3.40 -3.10 17.53
CA ASP A 87 2.58 -4.31 17.35
C ASP A 87 1.69 -4.21 16.10
N SER A 88 1.04 -3.05 15.91
CA SER A 88 0.23 -2.75 14.73
C SER A 88 1.03 -2.77 13.43
N VAL A 89 2.24 -2.18 13.42
CA VAL A 89 3.15 -2.19 12.27
C VAL A 89 3.62 -3.61 11.98
N MET A 90 4.02 -4.37 13.01
CA MET A 90 4.49 -5.76 12.86
C MET A 90 3.43 -6.64 12.21
N SER A 91 2.19 -6.59 12.70
CA SER A 91 1.09 -7.39 12.16
C SER A 91 0.81 -7.08 10.69
N ARG A 92 0.61 -5.80 10.36
CA ARG A 92 0.31 -5.37 8.98
C ARG A 92 1.48 -5.62 8.03
N LEU A 93 2.71 -5.42 8.46
CA LEU A 93 3.89 -5.66 7.63
C LEU A 93 4.08 -7.15 7.36
N GLU A 94 3.85 -8.03 8.34
CA GLU A 94 3.86 -9.48 8.15
C GLU A 94 2.85 -9.92 7.09
N ASP A 95 1.64 -9.36 7.10
CA ASP A 95 0.62 -9.65 6.08
C ASP A 95 1.08 -9.26 4.68
N GLU A 96 1.62 -8.04 4.51
CA GLU A 96 2.11 -7.56 3.21
C GLU A 96 3.37 -8.32 2.73
N MET A 97 4.25 -8.72 3.65
CA MET A 97 5.39 -9.60 3.36
C MET A 97 4.92 -10.99 2.89
N ASN A 98 3.90 -11.55 3.55
CA ASN A 98 3.34 -12.84 3.16
C ASN A 98 2.71 -12.77 1.75
N LYS A 99 1.94 -11.73 1.44
CA LYS A 99 1.42 -11.48 0.09
C LYS A 99 2.54 -11.38 -0.95
N SER A 100 3.62 -10.68 -0.61
CA SER A 100 4.80 -10.54 -1.48
C SER A 100 5.48 -11.88 -1.76
N LEU A 101 5.67 -12.70 -0.71
CA LEU A 101 6.25 -14.04 -0.82
C LEU A 101 5.34 -15.02 -1.57
N GLN A 102 4.02 -14.91 -1.43
CA GLN A 102 3.08 -15.73 -2.21
C GLN A 102 3.08 -15.35 -3.69
N TYR A 103 3.23 -14.06 -3.99
CA TYR A 103 3.32 -13.56 -5.36
C TYR A 103 4.62 -14.00 -6.05
N CYS A 104 5.75 -13.90 -5.35
CA CYS A 104 7.06 -14.30 -5.86
C CYS A 104 7.76 -15.23 -4.85
N PRO A 105 7.39 -16.52 -4.79
CA PRO A 105 7.94 -17.45 -3.82
C PRO A 105 9.42 -17.74 -4.10
N PRO A 106 10.29 -17.67 -3.09
CA PRO A 106 11.67 -18.14 -3.21
C PRO A 106 11.70 -19.62 -3.61
N ARG A 107 12.69 -20.00 -4.44
CA ARG A 107 12.79 -21.38 -4.97
C ARG A 107 12.95 -22.43 -3.87
N ASP A 108 13.53 -22.04 -2.74
CA ASP A 108 13.90 -22.94 -1.65
C ASP A 108 12.81 -23.03 -0.56
N LEU A 109 11.68 -22.32 -0.71
CA LEU A 109 10.59 -22.33 0.25
C LEU A 109 9.34 -22.97 -0.32
N THR A 110 8.76 -23.88 0.45
CA THR A 110 7.43 -24.43 0.19
C THR A 110 6.34 -23.45 0.63
N LYS A 111 5.12 -23.62 0.13
CA LYS A 111 3.96 -22.80 0.53
C LYS A 111 3.71 -22.77 2.04
N LYS A 112 4.05 -23.85 2.75
CA LYS A 112 3.88 -23.94 4.21
C LYS A 112 4.94 -23.15 4.97
N GLU A 113 6.07 -22.86 4.33
CA GLU A 113 7.20 -22.12 4.92
C GLU A 113 7.11 -20.61 4.66
N LEU A 114 6.22 -20.16 3.77
CA LEU A 114 6.06 -18.73 3.49
C LEU A 114 5.56 -17.92 4.71
N PRO A 115 4.53 -18.34 5.46
CA PRO A 115 4.11 -17.59 6.65
C PRO A 115 5.20 -17.45 7.73
N PRO A 116 5.91 -18.52 8.17
CA PRO A 116 6.98 -18.35 9.15
C PRO A 116 8.18 -17.55 8.58
N ALA A 117 8.46 -17.63 7.28
CA ALA A 117 9.47 -16.79 6.63
C ALA A 117 9.07 -15.30 6.65
N ALA A 118 7.81 -14.97 6.32
CA ALA A 118 7.28 -13.60 6.40
C ALA A 118 7.46 -13.02 7.81
N ARG A 119 7.05 -13.79 8.83
CA ARG A 119 7.21 -13.41 10.24
C ARG A 119 8.67 -13.18 10.63
N ALA A 120 9.58 -14.03 10.16
CA ALA A 120 11.00 -13.90 10.45
C ALA A 120 11.58 -12.62 9.82
N LEU A 121 11.29 -12.37 8.55
CA LEU A 121 11.73 -11.18 7.81
C LEU A 121 11.17 -9.89 8.44
N THR A 122 9.88 -9.86 8.78
CA THR A 122 9.28 -8.70 9.46
C THR A 122 9.99 -8.40 10.78
N ARG A 123 10.27 -9.41 11.60
CA ARG A 123 10.97 -9.23 12.89
C ARG A 123 12.39 -8.77 12.70
N GLU A 124 13.09 -9.28 11.70
CA GLU A 124 14.45 -8.88 11.37
C GLU A 124 14.50 -7.41 10.95
N PHE A 125 13.60 -7.01 10.04
CA PHE A 125 13.45 -5.62 9.62
C PHE A 125 13.14 -4.68 10.80
N LEU A 126 12.16 -5.02 11.64
CA LEU A 126 11.82 -4.16 12.78
C LEU A 126 12.94 -4.09 13.83
N ARG A 127 13.77 -5.13 13.94
CA ARG A 127 14.97 -5.13 14.80
C ARG A 127 16.06 -4.17 14.30
N SER A 128 16.09 -3.83 13.01
CA SER A 128 17.07 -2.87 12.48
C SER A 128 16.68 -1.41 12.72
N LEU A 129 15.45 -1.11 13.17
CA LEU A 129 14.99 0.28 13.35
C LEU A 129 15.88 1.14 14.27
N PRO A 130 16.43 0.63 15.40
CA PRO A 130 17.37 1.42 16.20
C PRO A 130 18.62 1.84 15.41
N GLN A 131 19.19 0.95 14.60
CA GLN A 131 20.36 1.25 13.76
C GLN A 131 20.01 2.27 12.66
N VAL A 132 18.81 2.17 12.09
CA VAL A 132 18.31 3.16 11.13
C VAL A 132 18.19 4.54 11.80
N ARG A 133 17.74 4.63 13.06
CA ARG A 133 17.70 5.90 13.80
C ARG A 133 19.10 6.48 14.04
N GLU A 134 20.09 5.64 14.34
CA GLU A 134 21.48 6.07 14.50
C GLU A 134 22.03 6.67 13.21
N LEU A 135 21.76 6.03 12.06
CA LEU A 135 22.18 6.54 10.75
C LEU A 135 21.49 7.88 10.42
N LEU A 136 20.18 7.95 10.59
CA LEU A 136 19.38 9.14 10.29
C LEU A 136 19.68 10.32 11.22
N GLN A 137 20.40 10.12 12.33
CA GLN A 137 20.91 11.24 13.13
C GLN A 137 21.92 12.10 12.36
N THR A 138 22.57 11.53 11.34
CA THR A 138 23.64 12.18 10.59
C THR A 138 23.24 12.79 9.24
N ASP A 139 21.96 12.64 8.85
CA ASP A 139 21.39 13.11 7.58
C ASP A 139 20.45 14.32 7.78
#